data_AF-A0A961MMW9-F1
#
_entry.id   AF-A0A961MMW9-F1
#
_cell.length_a   1.000
_cell.length_b   1.000
_cell.length_c   1.000
_cell.angle_alpha   90.00
_cell.angle_beta   90.00
_cell.angle_gamma   90.00
#
_symmetry.space_group_name_H-M   'P 1'
#
loop_
_entity.id
_entity.type
_entity.pdbx_description
1 polymer ?
#
loop_
_entity_poly.entity_id
_entity_poly.type
_entity_poly.pdbx_seq_one_letter_code
_entity_poly.pdbx_strand_id
1 'polypeptide(L)' 'MVAQDTGSAIRGAGRGDIFFGSGDAAGLAAGAMNARGRMVALWPRGRAA' A
#
# COMPACT_ATOMS: atom_id res chain seq x y z
N MET A 1 -4.19 5.47 -4.50
CA MET A 1 -4.06 3.99 -4.48
C MET A 1 -5.38 3.40 -4.02
N VAL A 2 -5.66 2.15 -4.38
CA VAL A 2 -6.82 1.38 -3.90
C VAL A 2 -6.27 0.17 -3.15
N ALA A 3 -6.78 -0.10 -1.94
CA ALA A 3 -6.39 -1.27 -1.16
C ALA A 3 -7.09 -2.52 -1.74
N GLN A 4 -6.46 -3.17 -2.71
CA GLN A 4 -7.02 -4.34 -3.42
C GLN A 4 -6.29 -5.65 -3.09
N ASP A 5 -5.17 -5.58 -2.36
CA ASP A 5 -4.34 -6.74 -2.05
C ASP A 5 -3.93 -6.76 -0.57
N THR A 6 -3.52 -7.93 -0.09
CA THR A 6 -3.07 -8.19 1.28
C THR A 6 -1.77 -8.98 1.28
N GLY A 7 -0.97 -8.86 2.34
CA GLY A 7 0.28 -9.61 2.48
C GLY A 7 0.53 -10.01 3.92
N SER A 8 1.07 -11.21 4.15
CA SER A 8 1.32 -11.74 5.50
C SER A 8 2.29 -10.89 6.32
N ALA A 9 3.19 -10.14 5.67
CA ALA A 9 4.15 -9.21 6.29
C ALA A 9 3.59 -7.79 6.50
N ILE A 10 2.45 -7.45 5.90
CA ILE A 10 1.83 -6.12 6.00
C ILE A 10 0.88 -6.14 7.20
N ARG A 11 1.39 -5.72 8.35
CA ARG A 11 0.69 -5.72 9.64
C ARG A 11 0.69 -4.32 10.27
N GLY A 12 -0.36 -4.02 11.04
CA GLY A 12 -0.53 -2.76 11.76
C GLY A 12 -1.20 -1.65 10.92
N ALA A 13 -1.79 -0.66 11.61
CA ALA A 13 -2.42 0.48 10.95
C ALA A 13 -1.37 1.40 10.30
N GLY A 14 -1.70 1.98 9.15
CA GLY A 14 -0.82 2.89 8.42
C GLY A 14 0.36 2.21 7.70
N ARG A 15 0.40 0.87 7.65
CA ARG A 15 1.35 0.08 6.87
C ARG A 15 0.67 -0.42 5.59
N GLY A 16 1.36 -0.30 4.46
CA GLY A 16 0.92 -0.87 3.19
C GLY A 16 2.09 -1.21 2.29
N ASP A 17 1.80 -1.98 1.25
CA ASP A 17 2.73 -2.31 0.17
C ASP A 17 2.27 -1.64 -1.13
N ILE A 18 3.22 -1.20 -1.95
CA ILE A 18 2.93 -0.50 -3.20
C ILE A 18 3.34 -1.42 -4.35
N PHE A 19 2.37 -1.84 -5.14
CA PHE A 19 2.64 -2.54 -6.39
C PHE A 19 3.12 -1.54 -7.45
N PHE A 20 4.38 -1.67 -7.87
CA PHE A 20 5.02 -0.79 -8.86
C PHE A 20 4.80 -1.22 -10.32
N GLY A 21 4.15 -2.35 -10.55
CA GLY A 21 4.03 -2.97 -11.87
C GLY A 21 4.91 -4.23 -11.99
N SER A 22 5.11 -4.68 -13.22
CA SER A 22 5.86 -5.90 -13.55
C SER A 22 7.10 -5.59 -14.37
N GLY A 23 8.12 -6.46 -14.27
CA GLY A 23 9.40 -6.33 -14.98
C GLY A 23 10.51 -5.69 -14.13
N ASP A 24 11.74 -5.74 -14.65
CA ASP A 24 12.95 -5.45 -13.88
C ASP A 24 12.97 -4.03 -13.31
N ALA A 25 12.54 -3.04 -14.08
CA ALA A 25 12.49 -1.65 -13.63
C ALA A 25 11.54 -1.45 -12.43
N ALA A 26 10.37 -2.12 -12.44
CA ALA A 26 9.44 -2.08 -11.33
C ALA A 26 10.00 -2.81 -10.11
N GLY A 27 10.69 -3.94 -10.32
CA GLY A 27 11.38 -4.68 -9.25
C GLY A 27 12.48 -3.85 -8.58
N LEU A 28 13.28 -3.11 -9.35
CA LEU A 28 14.32 -2.22 -8.82
C LEU A 28 13.71 -1.08 -7.99
N ALA A 29 12.64 -0.45 -8.49
CA ALA A 29 11.94 0.61 -7.76
C ALA A 29 11.30 0.08 -6.47
N ALA A 30 10.65 -1.10 -6.51
CA ALA A 30 10.04 -1.74 -5.36
C ALA A 30 11.08 -2.15 -4.31
N GLY A 31 12.22 -2.70 -4.74
CA GLY A 31 13.29 -3.12 -3.84
C GLY A 31 13.92 -1.97 -3.04
N ALA A 32 13.91 -0.75 -3.59
CA ALA A 32 14.38 0.45 -2.89
C ALA A 32 13.32 1.07 -1.96
N MET A 33 12.06 0.63 -2.00
CA MET A 33 10.97 1.26 -1.27
C MET A 33 11.04 0.94 0.23
N ASN A 34 11.46 1.93 1.02
CA ASN A 34 11.38 1.94 2.48
C ASN A 34 11.22 3.37 2.99
N ALA A 35 10.03 3.95 2.78
CA ALA A 35 9.74 5.33 3.11
C ALA A 35 8.64 5.44 4.18
N ARG A 36 8.72 6.49 5.00
CA ARG A 36 7.61 6.90 5.87
C ARG A 36 6.52 7.56 5.03
N GLY A 37 5.27 7.37 5.42
CA GLY A 37 4.12 7.98 4.75
C GLY A 37 2.95 8.22 5.70
N ARG A 38 1.97 8.98 5.22
CA ARG A 38 0.68 9.19 5.90
C ARG A 38 -0.43 8.58 5.04
N MET A 39 -1.27 7.75 5.66
CA MET A 39 -2.42 7.12 5.00
C MET A 39 -3.72 7.74 5.50
N VAL A 40 -4.64 7.99 4.57
CA VAL A 40 -6.02 8.39 4.87
C VAL A 40 -6.94 7.41 4.16
N ALA A 41 -7.75 6.69 4.92
CA ALA A 41 -8.76 5.81 4.37
C ALA A 41 -10.02 6.61 4.02
N LEU A 42 -10.50 6.46 2.78
CA LEU A 42 -11.76 7.03 2.36
C LEU A 42 -12.86 5.98 2.52
N TRP A 43 -13.96 6.37 3.13
CA TRP A 43 -15.10 5.49 3.36
C TRP A 43 -16.35 6.02 2.66
N PRO A 44 -17.23 5.15 2.13
CA PRO A 44 -18.52 5.59 1.62
C PRO A 44 -19.30 6.39 2.66
N ARG A 45 -19.99 7.45 2.22
CA ARG A 45 -20.80 8.29 3.12
C ARG A 45 -21.84 7.43 3.85
N GLY A 46 -21.99 7.66 5.15
CA GLY A 46 -22.97 6.96 6.00
C GLY A 46 -22.60 5.52 6.38
N ARG A 47 -21.40 5.06 6.05
CA ARG A 47 -20.92 3.73 6.46
C ARG A 47 -19.73 3.78 7.41
N ALA A 48 -19.21 4.97 7.75
CA ALA A 48 -17.99 5.09 8.55
C ALA A 48 -18.18 4.35 9.88
N ALA A 49 -17.16 3.58 10.27
CA ALA A 49 -17.14 2.84 11.53
C ALA A 49 -17.22 3.77 12.74
#